data_AF-A0A503E538-F1
#
_entry.id   AF-A0A503E538-F1
#
_cell.length_a   1.000
_cell.length_b   1.000
_cell.length_c   1.000
_cell.angle_alpha   90.00
_cell.angle_beta   90.00
_cell.angle_gamma   90.00
#
_symmetry.space_group_name_H-M   'P 1'
#
loop_
_entity.id
_entity.type
_entity.pdbx_description
1 polymer ?
#
loop_
_entity_poly.entity_id
_entity_poly.type
_entity_poly.pdbx_seq_one_letter_code
_entity_poly.pdbx_strand_id
1 'polypeptide(L)'
;MMAIASLTLAFPASAMDNALRAGLMKLDPQTRLEQRCDAEILDRITHDDRKFKADRVVAYAFATPEMSADAIRSPGAAFRSKGQWYRLKFKCQTGPDHMEVLQLRYRIGDEIPEADWAKYNLYD
;
A
#
# COMPACT_ATOMS: atom_id res chain seq x y z
N MET A 1 -18.65 -42.04 8.10
CA MET A 1 -17.56 -41.36 7.37
C MET A 1 -18.11 -40.03 6.88
N MET A 2 -17.89 -38.91 7.59
CA MET A 2 -18.32 -37.58 7.16
C MET A 2 -17.16 -36.95 6.38
N ALA A 3 -17.31 -36.84 5.06
CA ALA A 3 -16.36 -36.14 4.21
C ALA A 3 -16.64 -34.63 4.32
N ILE A 4 -15.75 -33.91 4.98
CA ILE A 4 -15.75 -32.44 4.99
C ILE A 4 -15.11 -32.01 3.67
N ALA A 5 -15.93 -31.52 2.75
CA ALA A 5 -15.45 -30.91 1.52
C ALA A 5 -14.87 -29.53 1.84
N SER A 6 -13.54 -29.42 1.83
CA SER A 6 -12.83 -28.16 1.97
C SER A 6 -13.08 -27.29 0.74
N LEU A 7 -13.94 -26.28 0.87
CA LEU A 7 -14.15 -25.27 -0.15
C LEU A 7 -12.95 -24.32 -0.15
N THR A 8 -12.00 -24.51 -1.07
CA THR A 8 -10.92 -23.55 -1.30
C THR A 8 -11.51 -22.32 -1.98
N LEU A 9 -11.72 -21.24 -1.22
CA LEU A 9 -11.99 -19.92 -1.78
C LEU A 9 -10.71 -19.43 -2.48
N ALA A 10 -10.64 -19.63 -3.80
CA ALA A 10 -9.65 -18.96 -4.63
C ALA A 10 -10.03 -17.47 -4.69
N PHE A 11 -9.38 -16.65 -3.87
CA PHE A 11 -9.46 -15.21 -4.03
C PHE A 11 -8.88 -14.84 -5.40
N PRO A 12 -9.56 -14.02 -6.21
CA PRO A 12 -8.98 -13.55 -7.45
C PRO A 12 -7.71 -12.76 -7.12
N ALA A 13 -6.57 -13.22 -7.61
CA ALA A 13 -5.39 -12.39 -7.66
C ALA A 13 -5.62 -11.38 -8.79
N SER A 14 -5.90 -10.12 -8.43
CA SER A 14 -5.94 -9.04 -9.41
C SER A 14 -4.59 -8.99 -10.13
N ALA A 15 -4.61 -9.25 -11.44
CA ALA A 15 -3.38 -9.20 -12.23
C ALA A 15 -2.94 -7.74 -12.35
N MET A 16 -1.73 -7.44 -11.86
CA MET A 16 -1.12 -6.12 -11.99
C MET A 16 -0.92 -5.76 -13.47
N ASP A 17 -1.24 -4.51 -13.83
CA ASP A 17 -1.06 -3.98 -15.18
C ASP A 17 0.40 -4.14 -15.67
N ASN A 18 0.57 -4.47 -16.96
CA ASN A 18 1.87 -4.76 -17.54
C ASN A 18 2.78 -3.51 -17.63
N ALA A 19 2.21 -2.32 -17.87
CA ALA A 19 2.97 -1.08 -17.90
C ALA A 19 3.47 -0.72 -16.49
N LEU A 20 2.62 -0.89 -15.47
CA LEU A 20 3.02 -0.74 -14.07
C LEU A 20 4.14 -1.72 -13.71
N ARG A 21 3.98 -3.01 -14.06
CA ARG A 21 5.02 -4.03 -13.86
C ARG A 21 6.35 -3.63 -14.50
N ALA A 22 6.32 -3.22 -15.77
CA ALA A 22 7.51 -2.83 -16.52
C ALA A 22 8.17 -1.56 -15.96
N GLY A 23 7.37 -0.62 -15.43
CA GLY A 23 7.87 0.56 -14.74
C GLY A 23 8.60 0.21 -13.45
N LEU A 24 7.96 -0.60 -12.59
CA LEU A 24 8.54 -1.04 -11.31
C LEU A 24 9.87 -1.78 -11.50
N MET A 25 9.98 -2.64 -12.51
CA MET A 25 11.20 -3.40 -12.80
C MET A 25 12.41 -2.55 -13.23
N LYS A 26 12.21 -1.26 -13.55
CA LYS A 26 13.29 -0.33 -13.88
C LYS A 26 13.83 0.44 -12.67
N LEU A 27 13.15 0.36 -11.53
CA LEU A 27 13.55 1.04 -10.30
C LEU A 27 14.68 0.27 -9.62
N ASP A 28 15.46 0.96 -8.80
CA ASP A 28 16.35 0.27 -7.86
C ASP A 28 15.52 -0.59 -6.89
N PRO A 29 16.09 -1.66 -6.31
CA PRO A 29 15.33 -2.61 -5.51
C PRO A 29 14.55 -1.97 -4.35
N GLN A 30 15.15 -1.01 -3.64
CA GLN A 30 14.51 -0.41 -2.47
C GLN A 30 13.34 0.49 -2.89
N THR A 31 13.49 1.29 -3.94
CA THR A 31 12.40 2.08 -4.50
C THR A 31 11.30 1.18 -5.07
N ARG A 32 11.67 0.07 -5.72
CA ARG A 32 10.70 -0.92 -6.23
C ARG A 32 9.86 -1.53 -5.11
N LEU A 33 10.49 -1.89 -3.98
CA LEU A 33 9.81 -2.39 -2.78
C LEU A 33 8.78 -1.38 -2.27
N GLU A 34 9.17 -0.13 -2.06
CA GLU A 34 8.27 0.92 -1.59
C GLU A 34 7.10 1.14 -2.57
N GLN A 35 7.39 1.34 -3.85
CA GLN A 35 6.37 1.60 -4.87
C GLN A 35 5.40 0.42 -5.08
N ARG A 36 5.89 -0.82 -5.02
CA ARG A 36 5.01 -2.00 -5.09
C ARG A 36 4.08 -2.07 -3.88
N CYS A 37 4.60 -1.79 -2.69
CA CYS A 37 3.81 -1.79 -1.46
C CYS A 37 2.79 -0.66 -1.44
N ASP A 38 3.15 0.54 -1.91
CA ASP A 38 2.23 1.66 -2.05
C ASP A 38 1.10 1.35 -3.04
N ALA A 39 1.42 0.74 -4.19
CA ALA A 39 0.42 0.31 -5.16
C ALA A 39 -0.58 -0.72 -4.57
N GLU A 40 -0.08 -1.71 -3.82
CA GLU A 40 -0.93 -2.70 -3.15
C GLU A 40 -1.82 -2.02 -2.08
N ILE A 41 -1.30 -1.05 -1.33
CA ILE A 41 -2.09 -0.30 -0.34
C ILE A 41 -3.24 0.45 -1.02
N LEU A 42 -2.96 1.15 -2.12
CA LEU A 42 -3.98 1.89 -2.87
C LEU A 42 -5.08 0.96 -3.39
N ASP A 43 -4.68 -0.19 -3.93
CA ASP A 43 -5.60 -1.22 -4.41
C ASP A 43 -6.47 -1.75 -3.26
N ARG A 44 -5.85 -2.18 -2.16
CA ARG A 44 -6.55 -2.76 -1.00
C ARG A 44 -7.49 -1.77 -0.35
N ILE A 45 -7.07 -0.54 -0.08
CA ILE A 45 -7.95 0.48 0.52
C ILE A 45 -9.16 0.74 -0.38
N THR A 46 -8.95 0.82 -1.69
CA THR A 46 -10.02 1.09 -2.66
C THR A 46 -11.03 -0.06 -2.78
N HIS A 47 -10.58 -1.30 -2.60
CA HIS A 47 -11.41 -2.50 -2.68
C HIS A 47 -12.08 -2.88 -1.35
N ASP A 48 -11.36 -2.76 -0.24
CA ASP A 48 -11.81 -3.20 1.08
C ASP A 48 -12.88 -2.26 1.68
N ASP A 49 -12.78 -0.94 1.45
CA ASP A 49 -13.74 0.04 1.92
C ASP A 49 -14.18 1.00 0.80
N ARG A 50 -15.44 0.83 0.35
CA ARG A 50 -16.05 1.62 -0.72
C ARG A 50 -16.15 3.12 -0.44
N LYS A 51 -15.93 3.56 0.81
CA LYS A 51 -15.84 4.99 1.15
C LYS A 51 -14.62 5.66 0.52
N PHE A 52 -13.53 4.91 0.37
CA PHE A 52 -12.27 5.42 -0.16
C PHE A 52 -12.12 5.14 -1.65
N LYS A 53 -11.40 6.06 -2.32
CA LYS A 53 -10.88 5.92 -3.68
C LYS A 53 -9.44 6.42 -3.63
N ALA A 54 -8.56 5.55 -3.15
CA ALA A 54 -7.19 5.91 -2.85
C ALA A 54 -6.39 6.06 -4.14
N ASP A 55 -5.67 7.18 -4.28
CA ASP A 55 -4.92 7.51 -5.50
C ASP A 55 -3.45 7.89 -5.28
N ARG A 56 -3.03 8.09 -4.02
CA ARG A 56 -1.64 8.44 -3.69
C ARG A 56 -1.28 7.99 -2.28
N VAL A 57 -0.04 7.54 -2.07
CA VAL A 57 0.56 7.27 -0.76
C VAL A 57 1.80 8.16 -0.60
N VAL A 58 2.02 8.64 0.62
CA VAL A 58 3.27 9.27 1.05
C VAL A 58 3.75 8.49 2.28
N ALA A 59 4.71 7.60 2.09
CA ALA A 59 5.14 6.67 3.12
C ALA A 59 5.87 7.37 4.30
N TYR A 60 6.42 8.56 4.08
CA TYR A 60 7.25 9.29 5.05
C TYR A 60 6.58 10.52 5.68
N ALA A 61 5.25 10.67 5.57
CA ALA A 61 4.53 11.90 5.93
C ALA A 61 4.77 12.39 7.38
N PHE A 62 4.70 11.48 8.35
CA PHE A 62 4.82 11.78 9.80
C PHE A 62 6.02 11.10 10.46
N ALA A 63 6.64 10.12 9.81
CA ALA A 63 7.78 9.37 10.31
C ALA A 63 8.52 8.69 9.16
N THR A 64 9.84 8.54 9.29
CA THR A 64 10.67 7.83 8.32
C THR A 64 10.28 6.34 8.24
N PRO A 65 10.10 5.78 7.02
CA PRO A 65 9.91 4.34 6.85
C PRO A 65 11.12 3.53 7.32
N GLU A 66 10.86 2.40 7.97
CA GLU A 66 11.86 1.40 8.32
C GLU A 66 11.98 0.41 7.16
N MET A 67 13.14 0.35 6.51
CA MET A 67 13.42 -0.54 5.37
C MET A 67 14.25 -1.75 5.80
N SER A 68 13.93 -2.90 5.20
CA SER A 68 14.70 -4.15 5.28
C SER A 68 14.77 -4.78 3.90
N ALA A 69 15.45 -5.94 3.75
CA ALA A 69 15.68 -6.57 2.46
C ALA A 69 14.41 -6.69 1.62
N ASP A 70 13.35 -7.30 2.16
CA ASP A 70 12.11 -7.56 1.41
C ASP A 70 10.87 -6.92 2.06
N ALA A 71 11.05 -6.03 3.03
CA ALA A 71 9.93 -5.44 3.77
C ALA A 71 10.15 -3.97 4.12
N ILE A 72 9.03 -3.25 4.12
CA ILE A 72 8.90 -1.84 4.53
C ILE A 72 7.87 -1.74 5.65
N ARG A 73 8.19 -0.94 6.67
CA ARG A 73 7.24 -0.49 7.68
C ARG A 73 7.17 1.02 7.69
N SER A 74 5.99 1.57 7.44
CA SER A 74 5.73 2.99 7.67
C SER A 74 4.83 3.18 8.89
N PRO A 75 5.36 3.71 10.01
CA PRO A 75 4.56 4.03 11.19
C PRO A 75 3.81 5.37 11.08
N GLY A 76 4.01 6.13 9.99
CA GLY A 76 3.51 7.49 9.82
C GLY A 76 3.32 7.88 8.36
N ALA A 77 2.67 7.03 7.57
CA ALA A 77 2.30 7.36 6.19
C ALA A 77 1.05 8.24 6.13
N ALA A 78 0.75 8.73 4.93
CA ALA A 78 -0.54 9.27 4.57
C ALA A 78 -0.99 8.66 3.23
N PHE A 79 -2.29 8.53 3.01
CA PHE A 79 -2.84 8.27 1.68
C PHE A 79 -3.89 9.32 1.34
N ARG A 80 -4.06 9.58 0.05
CA ARG A 80 -5.08 10.50 -0.46
C ARG A 80 -6.23 9.72 -1.06
N SER A 81 -7.45 10.16 -0.78
CA SER A 81 -8.67 9.65 -1.39
C SER A 81 -9.64 10.80 -1.61
N LYS A 82 -10.12 10.96 -2.86
CA LYS A 82 -11.08 12.00 -3.25
C LYS A 82 -10.62 13.41 -2.85
N GLY A 83 -9.34 13.71 -3.06
CA GLY A 83 -8.72 14.99 -2.71
C GLY A 83 -8.41 15.18 -1.22
N GLN A 84 -8.82 14.28 -0.33
CA GLN A 84 -8.56 14.40 1.11
C GLN A 84 -7.45 13.44 1.56
N TRP A 85 -6.62 13.90 2.49
CA TRP A 85 -5.51 13.12 3.05
C TRP A 85 -5.91 12.46 4.37
N TYR A 86 -5.50 11.21 4.56
CA TYR A 86 -5.80 10.42 5.74
C TYR A 86 -4.52 9.82 6.32
N ARG A 87 -4.46 9.72 7.64
CA ARG A 87 -3.34 9.07 8.32
C ARG A 87 -3.31 7.58 7.97
N LEU A 88 -2.11 7.06 7.78
CA LEU A 88 -1.88 5.66 7.45
C LEU A 88 -0.72 5.12 8.27
N LYS A 89 -0.84 3.85 8.67
CA LYS A 89 0.30 3.04 9.10
C LYS A 89 0.26 1.73 8.35
N PHE A 90 1.40 1.24 7.90
CA PHE A 90 1.45 -0.05 7.23
C PHE A 90 2.74 -0.83 7.46
N LYS A 91 2.66 -2.13 7.23
CA LYS A 91 3.77 -3.06 7.07
C LYS A 91 3.50 -3.88 5.81
N CYS A 92 4.48 -3.94 4.93
CA CYS A 92 4.40 -4.70 3.69
C CYS A 92 5.66 -5.54 3.54
N GLN A 93 5.48 -6.80 3.17
CA GLN A 93 6.55 -7.75 2.85
C GLN A 93 6.32 -8.29 1.45
N THR A 94 7.40 -8.42 0.70
CA THR A 94 7.42 -8.92 -0.67
C THR A 94 8.31 -10.15 -0.82
N GLY A 95 8.31 -10.76 -2.00
CA GLY A 95 9.34 -11.70 -2.43
C GLY A 95 10.67 -11.00 -2.77
N PRO A 96 11.74 -11.77 -3.06
CA PRO A 96 13.09 -11.23 -3.30
C PRO A 96 13.22 -10.29 -4.50
N ASP A 97 12.32 -10.39 -5.48
CA ASP A 97 12.27 -9.47 -6.62
C ASP A 97 11.41 -8.22 -6.34
N HIS A 98 10.83 -8.13 -5.15
CA HIS A 98 9.88 -7.11 -4.70
C HIS A 98 8.64 -6.94 -5.56
N MET A 99 8.29 -7.96 -6.36
CA MET A 99 7.13 -7.88 -7.24
C MET A 99 5.90 -8.53 -6.63
N GLU A 100 6.04 -9.63 -5.89
CA GLU A 100 4.93 -10.26 -5.19
C GLU A 100 4.80 -9.70 -3.77
N VAL A 101 3.61 -9.23 -3.38
CA VAL A 101 3.32 -8.87 -1.98
C VAL A 101 2.86 -10.10 -1.24
N LEU A 102 3.66 -10.57 -0.28
CA LEU A 102 3.41 -11.76 0.52
C LEU A 102 2.54 -11.45 1.75
N GLN A 103 2.75 -10.27 2.35
CA GLN A 103 1.98 -9.82 3.50
C GLN A 103 1.80 -8.31 3.46
N LEU A 104 0.56 -7.86 3.66
CA LEU A 104 0.24 -6.46 3.89
C LEU A 104 -0.65 -6.33 5.12
N ARG A 105 -0.30 -5.39 6.00
CA ARG A 105 -1.14 -4.96 7.12
C ARG A 105 -1.16 -3.45 7.15
N TYR A 106 -2.33 -2.86 7.21
CA TYR A 106 -2.48 -1.41 7.30
C TYR A 106 -3.55 -1.01 8.30
N ARG A 107 -3.49 0.25 8.74
CA ARG A 107 -4.52 0.90 9.55
C ARG A 107 -4.73 2.31 9.06
N ILE A 108 -5.97 2.61 8.71
CA ILE A 108 -6.44 3.96 8.40
C ILE A 108 -6.70 4.69 9.72
N GLY A 109 -6.20 5.92 9.82
CA GLY A 109 -6.49 6.85 10.91
C GLY A 109 -7.35 8.02 10.43
N ASP A 110 -7.35 9.07 11.23
CA ASP A 110 -8.18 10.26 10.96
C ASP A 110 -7.75 10.99 9.68
N GLU A 111 -8.69 11.75 9.14
CA GLU A 111 -8.42 12.75 8.10
C GLU A 111 -7.41 13.79 8.62
N ILE A 112 -6.53 14.24 7.72
CA ILE A 112 -5.48 15.21 8.01
C ILE A 112 -6.03 16.58 7.60
N PRO A 113 -6.15 17.55 8.53
CA PRO A 113 -6.64 18.89 8.20
C PRO A 113 -5.82 19.53 7.08
N GLU A 114 -6.48 20.19 6.13
CA GLU A 114 -5.81 20.84 4.98
C GLU A 114 -4.73 21.86 5.41
N ALA A 115 -4.98 22.57 6.52
CA ALA A 115 -4.02 23.50 7.12
C ALA A 115 -2.67 22.84 7.51
N ASP A 116 -2.66 21.53 7.71
CA ASP A 116 -1.48 20.75 8.08
C ASP A 116 -0.76 20.14 6.88
N TRP A 117 -1.32 20.17 5.67
CA TRP A 117 -0.79 19.41 4.52
C TRP A 117 0.63 19.83 4.14
N ALA A 118 0.88 21.14 4.01
CA ALA A 118 2.19 21.67 3.66
C ALA A 118 3.28 21.28 4.66
N LYS A 119 2.93 21.09 5.94
CA LYS A 119 3.87 20.64 6.99
C LYS A 119 4.38 19.22 6.73
N TYR A 120 3.57 18.38 6.07
CA TYR A 120 3.88 16.97 5.84
C TYR A 120 4.15 16.66 4.36
N ASN A 121 4.42 17.69 3.53
CA ASN A 121 4.61 17.58 2.09
C ASN A 121 3.44 16.92 1.35
N LEU A 122 2.22 17.17 1.84
CA LEU A 122 0.99 16.72 1.22
C LEU A 122 0.43 17.86 0.37
N TYR A 123 0.04 17.55 -0.85
CA TYR A 123 -0.49 18.52 -1.82
C TYR A 123 -1.56 17.85 -2.68
N ASP A 124 -2.40 18.67 -3.32
CA ASP A 124 -3.37 18.21 -4.31
C ASP A 124 -2.74 17.93 -5.68
#